data_AF-A0A316ZDG1-F1
#
_entry.id   AF-A0A316ZDG1-F1
#
_cell.length_a   1.000
_cell.length_b   1.000
_cell.length_c   1.000
_cell.angle_alpha   90.00
_cell.angle_beta   90.00
_cell.angle_gamma   90.00
#
_symmetry.space_group_name_H-M   'P 1'
#
loop_
_entity.id
_entity.type
_entity.pdbx_description
1 polymer ?
#
loop_
_entity_poly.entity_id
_entity_poly.type
_entity_poly.pdbx_seq_one_letter_code
_entity_poly.pdbx_strand_id
1 'polypeptide(L)' 'HATMYQRFRLTPRNARAAIIFGGIIPYAAYQLCLFTDDRWALRAKGRNESLLRVPPPAPAGEEED' A
#
# COMPACT_ATOMS: atom_id res chain seq x y z
N HIS A 1 -16.30 -33.47 13.31
CA HIS A 1 -14.90 -33.40 13.75
C HIS A 1 -14.06 -32.66 12.70
N ALA A 2 -13.47 -31.52 13.06
CA ALA A 2 -12.68 -30.70 12.15
C ALA A 2 -11.27 -31.31 11.96
N THR A 3 -11.10 -32.16 10.94
CA THR A 3 -9.81 -32.82 10.63
C THR A 3 -8.85 -31.93 9.84
N MET A 4 -9.17 -30.65 9.63
CA MET A 4 -8.38 -29.75 8.78
C MET A 4 -6.95 -29.55 9.29
N TYR A 5 -6.77 -29.26 10.58
CA TYR A 5 -5.44 -29.04 11.17
C TYR A 5 -4.57 -30.30 11.17
N GLN A 6 -5.19 -31.49 11.28
CA GLN A 6 -4.47 -32.77 11.20
C GLN A 6 -3.92 -33.05 9.81
N ARG A 7 -4.47 -32.41 8.76
CA ARG A 7 -4.01 -32.56 7.38
C ARG A 7 -3.09 -31.43 6.93
N PHE A 8 -2.95 -30.37 7.73
CA PHE A 8 -2.08 -29.27 7.40
C PHE A 8 -0.62 -29.73 7.47
N ARG A 9 0.05 -29.70 6.31
CA ARG A 9 1.48 -29.97 6.20
C ARG A 9 2.17 -28.69 5.73
N LEU A 10 3.25 -28.33 6.43
CA LEU A 10 4.20 -27.31 6.01
C LEU A 10 5.00 -27.83 4.82
N THR A 11 4.36 -27.86 3.66
CA THR A 11 5.03 -28.04 2.38
C THR A 11 5.56 -26.67 1.92
N PRO A 12 6.59 -26.63 1.07
CA PRO A 12 7.10 -25.36 0.54
C PRO A 12 6.01 -24.50 -0.12
N ARG A 13 5.00 -25.13 -0.75
CA ARG A 13 3.85 -24.44 -1.34
C ARG A 13 2.95 -23.79 -0.29
N ASN A 14 2.56 -24.53 0.74
CA ASN A 14 1.66 -24.02 1.79
C ASN A 14 2.36 -23.00 2.69
N ALA A 15 3.65 -23.19 2.96
CA ALA A 15 4.47 -22.25 3.73
C ALA A 15 4.58 -20.90 3.02
N ARG A 16 4.82 -20.87 1.70
CA ARG A 16 4.82 -19.62 0.91
C ARG A 16 3.48 -18.90 0.99
N ALA A 17 2.37 -19.63 0.85
CA ALA A 17 1.04 -19.04 0.98
C ALA A 17 0.82 -18.43 2.38
N ALA A 18 1.18 -19.15 3.44
CA ALA A 18 1.09 -18.62 4.80
C ALA A 18 1.96 -17.38 5.03
N ILE A 19 3.19 -17.36 4.51
CA ILE A 19 4.08 -16.20 4.62
C ILE A 19 3.54 -15.00 3.83
N ILE A 20 3.08 -15.21 2.60
CA ILE A 20 2.56 -14.14 1.75
C ILE A 20 1.30 -13.55 2.39
N PHE A 21 0.29 -14.37 2.68
CA PHE A 21 -1.00 -13.87 3.16
C PHE A 21 -0.98 -13.48 4.63
N GLY A 22 -0.20 -14.17 5.47
CA GLY A 22 -0.12 -13.88 6.90
C GLY A 22 0.93 -12.83 7.29
N GLY A 23 1.94 -12.59 6.44
CA GLY A 23 3.03 -11.67 6.74
C GLY A 23 3.16 -10.55 5.72
N ILE A 24 3.47 -10.90 4.47
CA ILE A 24 3.83 -9.90 3.45
C ILE A 24 2.66 -8.95 3.15
N ILE A 25 1.46 -9.49 2.93
CA ILE A 25 0.27 -8.67 2.62
C ILE A 25 -0.06 -7.69 3.76
N PRO A 26 -0.25 -8.12 5.03
CA PRO A 26 -0.56 -7.18 6.10
C PRO A 26 0.58 -6.17 6.34
N TYR A 27 1.84 -6.58 6.22
CA TYR A 27 2.97 -5.65 6.33
C TYR A 27 2.97 -4.61 5.20
N ALA A 28 2.77 -5.02 3.95
CA ALA A 28 2.68 -4.11 2.81
C ALA A 28 1.48 -3.16 2.94
N ALA A 29 0.32 -3.66 3.39
CA ALA A 29 -0.85 -2.85 3.64
C ALA A 29 -0.58 -1.80 4.74
N TYR A 30 0.07 -2.19 5.83
CA TYR A 30 0.45 -1.26 6.91
C TYR A 30 1.39 -0.16 6.39
N GLN A 31 2.41 -0.52 5.62
CA GLN A 31 3.33 0.46 5.02
C GLN A 31 2.61 1.40 4.04
N LEU A 32 1.67 0.88 3.24
CA LEU A 32 0.87 1.69 2.34
C LEU A 32 0.00 2.69 3.11
N CYS A 33 -0.65 2.24 4.19
CA CYS A 33 -1.40 3.13 5.08
C CYS A 33 -0.52 4.26 5.62
N LEU A 34 0.65 3.94 6.21
CA LEU A 34 1.59 4.94 6.71
C LEU A 34 2.04 5.93 5.64
N PHE A 35 2.30 5.44 4.42
CA PHE A 35 2.71 6.30 3.31
C PHE A 35 1.59 7.25 2.86
N THR A 36 0.32 6.83 2.97
CA THR A 36 -0.83 7.62 2.51
C THR A 36 -1.44 8.52 3.57
N ASP A 37 -1.26 8.24 4.86
CA ASP A 37 -2.02 8.85 5.96
C ASP A 37 -1.94 10.39 5.95
N ASP A 38 -0.73 10.94 5.82
CA ASP A 38 -0.51 12.39 5.80
C ASP A 38 -0.41 13.00 4.39
N ARG A 39 -0.54 12.17 3.34
CA ARG A 39 -0.24 12.59 1.97
C ARG A 39 -1.39 13.36 1.33
N TRP A 40 -2.62 13.14 1.78
CA TRP A 40 -3.83 13.65 1.14
C TRP A 40 -4.57 14.67 2.01
N ALA A 41 -4.92 15.81 1.42
CA ALA A 41 -5.73 16.85 2.04
C ALA A 41 -6.99 17.06 1.19
N LEU A 42 -8.06 16.31 1.49
CA LEU A 42 -9.31 16.32 0.72
C LEU A 42 -10.30 17.41 1.15
N ARG A 43 -10.08 18.01 2.33
CA ARG A 43 -11.01 18.99 2.91
C ARG A 43 -10.89 20.32 2.16
N ALA A 44 -12.04 20.85 1.73
CA ALA A 44 -12.17 22.15 1.06
C ALA A 44 -11.43 22.31 -0.28
N LYS A 45 -11.04 21.20 -0.95
CA LYS A 45 -10.41 21.24 -2.28
C LYS A 45 -11.45 21.33 -3.40
N GLY A 46 -11.20 22.23 -4.35
CA GLY A 46 -12.00 22.39 -5.57
C GLY A 46 -11.61 21.40 -6.70
N ARG A 47 -12.36 21.44 -7.81
CA ARG A 47 -12.22 20.51 -8.97
C ARG A 47 -10.83 20.51 -9.64
N ASN A 48 -10.05 21.58 -9.47
CA ASN A 48 -8.74 21.77 -10.11
C ASN A 48 -7.60 21.92 -9.08
N GLU A 49 -7.85 21.63 -7.81
CA GLU A 49 -6.84 21.81 -6.77
C GLU A 49 -6.14 20.48 -6.44
N SER A 50 -4.82 20.53 -6.24
CA SER A 50 -4.06 19.35 -5.84
C SER A 50 -4.57 18.80 -4.50
N LEU A 51 -4.82 17.49 -4.48
CA LEU A 51 -5.20 16.73 -3.28
C LEU A 51 -4.00 16.39 -2.40
N LEU A 52 -2.77 16.62 -2.88
CA LEU A 52 -1.57 16.38 -2.10
C LEU A 52 -1.41 17.47 -1.04
N ARG A 53 -1.05 17.07 0.18
CA ARG A 53 -0.76 18.00 1.27
C ARG A 53 0.46 18.86 0.98
N VAL A 54 1.48 18.26 0.36
CA VAL A 54 2.68 18.96 -0.13
C VAL A 54 2.55 19.09 -1.64
N PRO A 55 2.54 20.31 -2.20
CA PRO A 55 2.48 20.49 -3.64
C PRO A 55 3.73 19.84 -4.28
N PRO A 56 3.58 19.17 -5.44
CA PRO A 56 4.73 18.66 -6.16
C PRO A 56 5.66 19.82 -6.55
N PRO A 57 6.99 19.59 -6.63
CA PRO A 57 7.92 20.61 -7.12
C PRO A 57 7.49 21.05 -8.52
N ALA A 58 7.57 22.36 -8.78
CA ALA A 58 7.27 22.91 -10.11
C ALA A 58 8.12 22.19 -11.17
N PRO A 59 7.57 21.92 -12.36
CA PRO A 59 8.38 21.37 -13.45
C PRO A 59 9.57 22.29 -13.66
N ALA A 60 10.79 21.71 -13.67
CA ALA A 60 11.96 22.43 -14.12
C ALA A 60 11.66 22.89 -15.55
N GLY A 61 11.73 24.21 -15.77
CA GLY A 61 11.32 24.84 -17.02
C GLY A 61 11.84 24.08 -18.23
N GLU A 62 10.95 23.84 -19.18
CA GLU A 62 11.36 23.74 -20.57
C GLU A 62 12.08 25.06 -20.87
N GLU A 63 13.41 25.03 -20.87
CA GLU A 63 14.22 26.06 -21.48
C GLU A 63 13.79 26.12 -22.96
N GLU A 64 13.30 27.30 -23.34
CA GLU A 64 12.94 27.66 -24.71
C GLU A 64 14.14 27.44 -25.64
N ASP A 65 13.97 26.59 -26.66
CA ASP A 65 14.79 26.55 -27.89
C ASP A 65 13.85 26.62 -29.11
#